data_AF-A0A6N6T7B7-F1
#
_entry.id   AF-A0A6N6T7B7-F1
#
_cell.length_a   1.000
_cell.length_b   1.000
_cell.length_c   1.000
_cell.angle_alpha   90.00
_cell.angle_beta   90.00
_cell.angle_gamma   90.00
#
_symmetry.space_group_name_H-M   'P 1'
#
loop_
_entity.id
_entity.type
_entity.pdbx_description
1 polymer ?
#
loop_
_entity_poly.entity_id
_entity_poly.type
_entity_poly.pdbx_seq_one_letter_code
_entity_poly.pdbx_strand_id
1 'polypeptide(L)' 'MIAYIKPLKSKFAGYYWSRRIDDTDRLVYWATDDEWAIIACRFHYDG' A
#
# COMPACT_ATOMS: atom_id res chain seq x y z
N MET A 1 14.99 -4.67 -9.79
CA MET A 1 14.33 -3.62 -8.99
C MET A 1 13.37 -4.31 -8.01
N ILE A 2 13.87 -4.70 -6.84
CA ILE A 2 13.09 -5.42 -5.83
C ILE A 2 12.64 -4.36 -4.83
N ALA A 3 11.35 -4.02 -4.84
CA ALA A 3 10.79 -3.05 -3.90
C ALA A 3 10.79 -3.67 -2.50
N TYR A 4 11.41 -3.00 -1.52
CA TYR A 4 11.36 -3.38 -0.12
C TYR A 4 9.94 -3.20 0.40
N ILE A 5 9.14 -4.27 0.37
CA ILE A 5 7.76 -4.23 0.85
C ILE A 5 7.77 -4.45 2.37
N LYS A 6 7.31 -3.44 3.13
CA LYS A 6 7.20 -3.55 4.59
C LYS A 6 5.78 -3.96 4.97
N PRO A 7 5.59 -5.08 5.69
CA PRO A 7 4.30 -5.47 6.21
C PRO A 7 3.83 -4.47 7.28
N LEU A 8 2.54 -4.12 7.26
CA LEU A 8 1.91 -3.26 8.27
C LEU A 8 1.95 -3.93 9.64
N LYS A 9 2.26 -3.19 10.72
CA LYS A 9 2.50 -3.74 12.07
C LYS A 9 1.21 -4.05 12.89
N SER A 10 0.10 -4.42 12.27
CA SER A 10 -1.20 -4.63 12.95
C SER A 10 -1.76 -6.03 12.69
N LYS A 11 -2.97 -6.33 13.20
CA LYS A 11 -3.73 -7.59 13.03
C LYS A 11 -3.96 -8.04 11.56
N PHE A 12 -3.56 -7.20 10.59
CA PHE A 12 -3.60 -7.44 9.16
C PHE A 12 -2.20 -7.49 8.50
N ALA A 13 -1.15 -7.66 9.32
CA ALA A 13 0.23 -7.81 8.86
C ALA A 13 0.32 -8.96 7.85
N GLY A 14 0.63 -8.64 6.59
CA GLY A 14 0.82 -9.63 5.53
C GLY A 14 -0.26 -9.65 4.44
N TYR A 15 -1.48 -9.15 4.70
CA TYR A 15 -2.54 -9.08 3.68
C TYR A 15 -2.43 -7.82 2.81
N TYR A 16 -1.90 -6.75 3.39
CA TYR A 16 -1.84 -5.44 2.76
C TYR A 16 -0.42 -4.92 2.68
N TRP A 17 -0.13 -4.29 1.56
CA TRP A 17 1.14 -3.68 1.23
C TRP A 17 1.00 -2.17 1.17
N SER A 18 2.08 -1.46 1.51
CA SER A 18 2.17 -0.01 1.34
C SER A 18 3.37 0.35 0.48
N ARG A 19 3.15 1.22 -0.51
CA ARG A 19 4.19 1.82 -1.34
C ARG A 19 4.10 3.33 -1.23
N ARG A 20 5.26 3.99 -1.12
CA ARG A 20 5.36 5.45 -1.22
C ARG A 20 5.12 5.87 -2.68
N ILE A 21 4.21 6.81 -2.88
CA ILE A 21 4.02 7.49 -4.17
C ILE A 21 5.02 8.65 -4.24
N ASP A 22 5.07 9.43 -3.16
CA ASP A 22 6.08 10.45 -2.90
C ASP A 22 6.44 10.49 -1.39
N ASP A 23 6.98 11.60 -0.90
CA ASP A 23 7.38 11.77 0.50
C ASP A 23 6.19 11.82 1.47
N THR A 24 5.00 12.19 0.99
CA THR A 24 3.77 12.38 1.75
C THR A 24 2.79 11.22 1.52
N ASP A 25 2.60 10.85 0.26
CA ASP A 25 1.52 9.97 -0.16
C ASP A 25 1.91 8.50 -0.13
N ARG A 26 0.94 7.68 0.29
CA ARG A 26 1.08 6.22 0.33
C ARG A 26 -0.10 5.55 -0.33
N LEU A 27 0.23 4.65 -1.26
CA LEU A 27 -0.69 3.66 -1.78
C LEU A 27 -0.76 2.50 -0.80
N VAL A 28 -1.97 2.12 -0.40
CA VAL A 28 -2.24 0.89 0.36
C VAL A 28 -3.07 -0.04 -0.51
N TYR A 29 -2.60 -1.25 -0.70
CA TYR A 29 -3.19 -2.21 -1.63
C TYR A 29 -3.01 -3.65 -1.16
N TRP A 30 -3.78 -4.56 -1.74
CA TRP A 30 -3.57 -6.01 -1.70
C TRP A 30 -3.42 -6.48 -3.15
N ALA A 31 -2.48 -7.39 -3.41
CA ALA A 31 -2.43 -8.19 -4.63
C ALA A 31 -2.27 -9.69 -4.33
N THR A 32 -2.93 -10.55 -5.11
CA THR A 32 -2.60 -11.96 -5.35
C THR A 32 -2.00 -12.11 -6.75
N ASP A 33 -1.77 -13.33 -7.22
CA ASP A 33 -1.34 -13.60 -8.59
C ASP A 33 -2.44 -13.32 -9.64
N ASP A 34 -3.71 -13.39 -9.23
CA ASP A 34 -4.87 -13.29 -10.12
C ASP A 34 -5.57 -11.93 -10.06
N GLU A 35 -5.51 -11.24 -8.92
CA GLU A 35 -6.24 -10.00 -8.70
C GLU A 35 -5.52 -9.01 -7.79
N TRP A 36 -5.90 -7.75 -7.88
CA TRP A 36 -5.39 -6.71 -6.99
C TRP A 36 -6.45 -5.64 -6.76
N ALA A 37 -6.37 -5.00 -5.58
CA ALA A 37 -7.29 -3.97 -5.16
C ALA A 37 -6.55 -2.81 -4.47
N ILE A 38 -6.90 -1.58 -4.87
CA ILE A 38 -6.50 -0.36 -4.17
C ILE A 38 -7.47 -0.11 -3.03
N ILE A 39 -6.94 0.03 -1.82
CA ILE A 39 -7.74 0.18 -0.61
C ILE A 39 -7.79 1.64 -0.19
N ALA A 40 -6.67 2.35 -0.32
CA ALA A 40 -6.60 3.77 -0.04
C ALA A 40 -5.42 4.42 -0.77
N CYS A 41 -5.65 5.65 -1.20
CA CYS A 41 -4.62 6.66 -1.45
C CYS A 41 -4.84 7.74 -0.40
N ARG A 42 -4.06 7.73 0.68
CA ARG A 42 -4.21 8.75 1.73
C ARG A 42 -3.50 10.02 1.27
N PHE A 43 -4.21 11.15 1.35
CA PHE A 43 -3.76 12.53 1.05
C PHE A 43 -3.70 12.98 -0.42
N HIS A 44 -4.12 12.14 -1.37
CA HIS A 44 -4.11 12.50 -2.79
C HIS A 44 -5.08 13.64 -3.18
N TYR A 45 -6.05 14.00 -2.32
CA TYR A 45 -7.05 15.06 -2.58
C TYR A 45 -7.32 15.96 -1.35
N ASP A 46 -6.33 16.20 -0.49
CA ASP A 46 -6.43 17.36 0.40
C ASP A 46 -6.10 18.62 -0.43
N GLY A 47 -7.12 19.11 -1.12
CA GLY A 47 -7.21 20.44 -1.72
C GLY A 47 -8.19 21.31 -0.96
#